data_AF-A0A2U3BDJ7-F1
#
_entry.id   AF-A0A2U3BDJ7-F1
#
_cell.length_a   1.000
_cell.length_b   1.000
_cell.length_c   1.000
_cell.angle_alpha   90.00
_cell.angle_beta   90.00
_cell.angle_gamma   90.00
#
_symmetry.space_group_name_H-M   'P 1'
#
loop_
_entity.id
_entity.type
_entity.pdbx_description
1 polymer ?
#
loop_
_entity_poly.entity_id
_entity_poly.type
_entity_poly.pdbx_seq_one_letter_code
_entity_poly.pdbx_strand_id
1 'polypeptide(L)' 'MSHTQLGYPIFTMPYPADIGEDETLMDYALRKAREVEEQREQIAQLKDGVRVIFSNVHDSEKVIDTCSNLLVEV' A
#
# COMPACT_ATOMS: atom_id res chain seq x y z
N MET A 1 -7.03 17.15 -50.39
CA MET A 1 -6.13 17.52 -49.29
C MET A 1 -6.71 16.95 -48.01
N SER A 2 -6.01 16.01 -47.38
CA SER A 2 -6.48 15.24 -46.22
C SER A 2 -6.17 15.98 -44.93
N HIS A 3 -7.20 16.40 -44.20
CA HIS A 3 -7.07 16.76 -42.79
C HIS A 3 -7.15 15.47 -41.97
N THR A 4 -5.99 14.90 -41.66
CA THR A 4 -5.90 13.85 -40.65
C THR A 4 -6.07 14.53 -39.29
N GLN A 5 -7.30 14.56 -38.79
CA GLN A 5 -7.61 15.00 -37.43
C GLN A 5 -7.04 13.94 -36.49
N LEU A 6 -5.83 14.18 -35.97
CA LEU A 6 -5.27 13.38 -34.88
C LEU A 6 -6.15 13.65 -33.65
N GLY A 7 -7.14 12.79 -33.43
CA GLY A 7 -7.91 12.79 -32.20
C GLY A 7 -6.97 12.50 -31.05
N TYR A 8 -6.65 13.52 -30.25
CA TYR A 8 -5.94 13.30 -28.99
C TYR A 8 -6.82 12.40 -28.12
N PRO A 9 -6.29 11.30 -27.56
CA PRO A 9 -7.04 10.52 -26.59
C PRO A 9 -7.39 11.46 -25.43
N ILE A 10 -8.68 11.70 -25.22
CA ILE A 10 -9.17 12.43 -24.06
C ILE A 10 -8.98 11.49 -22.88
N PHE A 11 -7.90 11.69 -22.13
CA PHE A 11 -7.65 10.96 -20.89
C PHE A 11 -8.53 11.57 -19.81
N THR A 12 -9.71 11.00 -19.59
CA THR A 12 -10.54 11.33 -18.43
C THR A 12 -10.16 10.38 -17.31
N MET A 13 -9.52 10.91 -16.27
CA MET A 13 -9.43 10.18 -15.01
C MET A 13 -10.80 10.27 -14.33
N PRO A 14 -11.45 9.14 -14.02
CA PRO A 14 -12.68 9.16 -13.26
C PRO A 14 -12.42 9.78 -11.87
N TYR A 15 -13.41 10.51 -11.37
CA TYR A 15 -13.35 10.99 -9.99
C TYR A 15 -13.34 9.78 -9.04
N PRO A 16 -12.49 9.77 -8.00
CA PRO A 16 -12.41 8.63 -7.09
C PRO A 16 -13.76 8.35 -6.44
N ALA A 17 -14.18 7.09 -6.41
CA ALA A 17 -15.48 6.70 -5.86
C ALA A 17 -15.54 6.77 -4.32
N ASP A 18 -14.38 6.83 -3.67
CA ASP A 18 -14.20 6.82 -2.21
C ASP A 18 -13.69 8.15 -1.64
N ILE A 19 -13.81 9.24 -2.40
CA ILE A 19 -13.56 10.60 -1.91
C ILE A 19 -14.73 11.07 -1.05
N GLY A 20 -14.44 11.73 0.06
CA GLY A 20 -15.47 12.30 0.94
C GLY A 20 -16.27 13.41 0.26
N GLU A 21 -17.51 13.65 0.69
CA GLU A 21 -18.39 14.69 0.12
C GLU A 21 -17.78 16.09 0.17
N ASP A 22 -17.01 16.39 1.22
CA ASP A 22 -16.31 17.67 1.43
C ASP A 22 -14.78 17.58 1.17
N GLU A 23 -14.29 16.44 0.67
CA GLU A 23 -12.86 16.20 0.47
C GLU A 23 -12.42 16.73 -0.90
N THR A 24 -11.39 17.60 -0.92
CA THR A 24 -10.81 18.02 -2.21
C THR A 24 -9.93 16.91 -2.80
N LEU A 25 -9.67 16.95 -4.11
CA LEU A 25 -8.72 16.01 -4.73
C LEU A 25 -7.32 16.06 -4.09
N MET A 26 -6.93 17.22 -3.54
CA MET A 26 -5.66 17.36 -2.82
C MET A 26 -5.71 16.62 -1.48
N ASP A 27 -6.78 16.82 -0.70
CA ASP A 27 -6.97 16.15 0.59
C ASP A 27 -7.01 14.62 0.40
N TYR A 28 -7.74 14.17 -0.63
CA TYR A 28 -7.78 12.77 -1.04
C TYR A 28 -6.38 12.24 -1.38
N ALA A 29 -5.62 12.95 -2.20
CA ALA A 29 -4.27 12.53 -2.59
C ALA A 29 -3.33 12.44 -1.37
N LEU A 30 -3.42 13.38 -0.42
CA LEU A 30 -2.64 13.36 0.81
C LEU A 30 -3.04 12.19 1.71
N ARG A 31 -4.34 11.93 1.87
CA ARG A 31 -4.85 10.79 2.62
C ARG A 31 -4.37 9.47 2.00
N LYS A 32 -4.52 9.29 0.69
CA LYS A 32 -4.04 8.09 -0.01
C LYS A 32 -2.53 7.93 0.06
N ALA A 33 -1.76 9.02 -0.03
CA ALA A 33 -0.32 8.97 0.16
C ALA A 33 0.06 8.47 1.57
N ARG A 34 -0.68 8.92 2.59
CA ARG A 34 -0.50 8.45 3.97
C ARG A 34 -0.90 6.99 4.15
N GLU A 35 -2.06 6.57 3.64
CA GLU A 35 -2.51 5.16 3.67
C GLU A 35 -1.45 4.24 3.03
N VAL A 36 -0.88 4.64 1.89
CA VAL A 36 0.18 3.88 1.23
C VAL A 36 1.46 3.82 2.07
N GLU A 37 1.82 4.91 2.76
CA GLU A 37 3.01 4.92 3.59
C GLU A 37 2.85 4.03 4.83
N GLU A 38 1.68 4.07 5.48
CA GLU A 38 1.33 3.16 6.59
C GLU A 38 1.39 1.68 6.14
N GLN A 39 0.85 1.37 4.95
CA GLN A 39 0.95 0.03 4.38
C GLN A 39 2.39 -0.38 4.07
N ARG A 40 3.24 0.54 3.58
CA ARG A 40 4.65 0.25 3.32
C ARG A 40 5.40 -0.06 4.61
N GLU A 41 5.10 0.66 5.69
CA GLU A 41 5.68 0.40 7.01
C GLU A 41 5.29 -1.00 7.51
N GLN A 42 4.01 -1.36 7.46
CA GLN A 42 3.52 -2.70 7.82
C GLN A 42 4.20 -3.80 6.99
N ILE A 43 4.32 -3.61 5.67
CA ILE A 43 5.03 -4.57 4.80
C ILE A 43 6.51 -4.68 5.17
N ALA A 44 7.16 -3.57 5.51
CA ALA A 44 8.55 -3.58 5.92
C ALA A 44 8.75 -4.34 7.24
N GLN A 45 7.86 -4.14 8.22
CA GLN A 45 7.85 -4.87 9.50
C GLN A 45 7.62 -6.36 9.28
N LEU A 46 6.61 -6.75 8.50
CA LEU A 46 6.35 -8.15 8.14
C LEU A 46 7.57 -8.81 7.49
N LYS A 47 8.21 -8.10 6.54
CA LYS A 47 9.40 -8.62 5.85
C LYS A 47 10.56 -8.85 6.82
N ASP A 48 10.76 -7.95 7.79
CA ASP A 48 11.81 -8.11 8.78
C ASP A 48 11.48 -9.26 9.76
N GLY A 49 10.23 -9.35 10.23
CA GLY A 49 9.76 -10.47 11.05
C GLY A 49 9.96 -11.83 10.38
N VAL A 50 9.63 -11.95 9.08
CA VAL A 50 9.90 -13.17 8.31
C VAL A 50 11.39 -13.50 8.23
N ARG A 51 12.26 -12.50 8.08
CA ARG A 51 13.72 -12.70 8.12
C ARG A 51 14.16 -13.23 9.48
N VAL A 52 13.64 -12.68 10.59
CA VAL A 52 13.94 -13.15 11.95
C VAL A 52 13.48 -14.60 12.16
N ILE A 53 12.28 -14.95 11.69
CA ILE A 53 11.76 -16.32 11.72
C ILE A 53 12.70 -17.28 10.98
N PHE A 54 13.13 -16.91 9.76
CA PHE A 54 14.04 -17.73 8.98
C PHE A 54 15.40 -17.92 9.69
N SER A 55 15.93 -16.86 10.32
CA SER A 55 17.16 -16.94 11.10
C SER A 55 17.05 -17.83 12.33
N ASN A 56 15.85 -17.98 12.91
CA ASN A 56 15.60 -18.81 14.10
C ASN A 56 14.94 -20.16 13.76
N VAL A 57 14.88 -20.57 12.50
CA VAL A 57 14.11 -21.75 12.05
C VAL A 57 14.49 -23.07 12.74
N HIS A 58 15.68 -23.14 13.33
CA HIS A 58 16.18 -24.29 14.09
C HIS A 58 15.68 -24.35 15.54
N ASP A 59 15.00 -23.30 16.02
CA ASP A 59 14.42 -23.16 17.35
C ASP A 59 12.91 -22.92 17.20
N SER A 60 12.14 -24.01 17.23
CA SER A 60 10.71 -23.97 16.94
C SER A 60 9.91 -23.15 17.94
N GLU A 61 10.34 -23.09 19.20
CA GLU A 61 9.66 -22.32 20.25
C GLU A 61 9.81 -20.81 19.97
N LYS A 62 11.03 -20.36 19.65
CA LYS A 62 11.27 -18.96 19.24
C LYS A 62 10.57 -18.56 17.95
N VAL A 63 10.43 -19.48 17.00
CA VAL A 63 9.67 -19.24 15.76
C VAL A 63 8.21 -18.99 16.08
N ILE A 64 7.60 -19.79 16.95
CA ILE A 64 6.20 -19.63 17.36
C ILE A 64 6.01 -18.28 18.05
N ASP A 65 6.87 -17.93 19.02
CA ASP A 65 6.80 -16.65 19.73
C ASP A 65 6.94 -15.46 18.78
N THR A 66 7.89 -15.53 17.84
CA THR A 66 8.12 -14.45 16.86
C THR A 66 6.92 -14.29 15.92
N CYS A 67 6.34 -15.40 15.44
CA CYS A 67 5.13 -15.37 14.63
C CYS A 67 3.94 -14.78 15.39
N SER A 68 3.75 -15.18 16.66
CA SER A 68 2.67 -14.69 17.50
C SER A 68 2.79 -13.18 17.76
N ASN A 69 4.00 -12.68 18.03
CA ASN A 69 4.22 -11.25 18.23
C ASN A 69 3.99 -10.45 16.94
N LEU A 70 4.50 -10.94 15.80
CA LEU A 70 4.35 -10.27 14.51
C LEU A 70 2.88 -10.14 14.07
N LEU A 71 2.04 -11.11 14.41
CA LEU A 71 0.60 -11.09 14.09
C LEU A 71 -0.23 -10.19 15.02
N VAL A 72 0.30 -9.77 16.16
CA VAL A 72 -0.37 -8.86 17.11
C VAL A 72 -0.02 -7.40 16.82
N GLU A 73 1.17 -7.14 16.29
CA GLU A 73 1.69 -5.80 16.02
C GLU A 73 1.27 -5.21 14.67
N VAL A 74 0.77 -6.05 13.75
CA VAL A 74 0.29 -5.68 12.40
C VAL A 74 -1.23 -5.59 12.36
#